data_AF-A0A935NWQ7-F1
#
_entry.id   AF-A0A935NWQ7-F1
#
_cell.length_a   1.000
_cell.length_b   1.000
_cell.length_c   1.000
_cell.angle_alpha   90.00
_cell.angle_beta   90.00
_cell.angle_gamma   90.00
#
_symmetry.space_group_name_H-M   'P 1'
#
loop_
_entity.id
_entity.type
_entity.pdbx_description
1 polymer ?
#
loop_
_entity_poly.entity_id
_entity_poly.type
_entity_poly.pdbx_seq_one_letter_code
_entity_poly.pdbx_strand_id
1 'polypeptide(L)'
;MAQVMRHFTLLTALFLLSSCARADADLSPLAAVEVGEIDDDAAMSRLAEAAGAPPRSLEASLPELSVSLSPHVELSMSDGGSVWRAQGRTSVDLASVRGWVPDDPFAQVELTGPRSFEIVLRDPSEQNTMISGMPLFLTFELAGGAQVEAAVWFRPRLTVEPALGGNGRIRFYAAVKPAWVAGDVQYRGRLAVEPGWEVSVISAPVPTQDPLPTGKLRLGWSFDLLAETLRNAPATVRARATRGPKILERAATLQVRVIRLGLTRQDPREVWPAVCEPSVRACLVALPAGQLDTEACGNYRQVLACGGPDGARDQ
;
A
#
# COMPACT_ATOMS: atom_id res chain seq x y z
N MET A 1 -69.57 -39.24 27.16
CA MET A 1 -70.30 -39.04 25.88
C MET A 1 -69.28 -38.45 24.90
N ALA A 2 -68.53 -39.30 24.19
CA ALA A 2 -68.74 -39.71 22.78
C ALA A 2 -68.39 -38.57 21.78
N GLN A 3 -67.19 -38.60 21.17
CA GLN A 3 -66.89 -39.06 19.78
C GLN A 3 -67.27 -37.97 18.74
N VAL A 4 -66.42 -37.49 17.81
CA VAL A 4 -65.98 -38.15 16.55
C VAL A 4 -64.96 -37.22 15.81
N MET A 5 -64.02 -37.88 15.10
CA MET A 5 -62.96 -37.38 14.19
C MET A 5 -63.41 -36.56 12.96
N ARG A 6 -62.47 -35.79 12.38
CA ARG A 6 -62.14 -35.67 10.92
C ARG A 6 -60.94 -34.72 10.77
N HIS A 7 -59.68 -35.17 10.58
CA HIS A 7 -59.03 -35.59 9.32
C HIS A 7 -59.31 -34.67 8.12
N PHE A 8 -58.35 -33.80 7.78
CA PHE A 8 -58.10 -33.35 6.42
C PHE A 8 -56.59 -33.15 6.20
N THR A 9 -56.03 -34.04 5.39
CA THR A 9 -54.65 -34.05 4.91
C THR A 9 -54.65 -33.38 3.54
N LEU A 10 -53.79 -32.38 3.31
CA LEU A 10 -53.50 -31.89 1.96
C LEU A 10 -52.03 -32.13 1.64
N LEU A 11 -51.78 -33.12 0.77
CA LEU A 11 -50.52 -33.31 0.06
C LEU A 11 -50.46 -32.31 -1.09
N THR A 12 -49.43 -31.47 -1.13
CA THR A 12 -49.06 -30.71 -2.33
C THR A 12 -47.78 -31.31 -2.89
N ALA A 13 -47.92 -32.13 -3.94
CA ALA A 13 -46.81 -32.61 -4.75
C ALA A 13 -46.43 -31.53 -5.76
N LEU A 14 -45.24 -30.95 -5.64
CA LEU A 14 -44.66 -30.09 -6.66
C LEU A 14 -43.49 -30.84 -7.32
N PHE A 15 -43.73 -31.26 -8.56
CA PHE A 15 -42.69 -31.72 -9.49
C PHE A 15 -41.81 -30.52 -9.87
N LEU A 16 -40.51 -30.59 -9.57
CA LEU A 16 -39.51 -29.74 -10.20
C LEU A 16 -38.57 -30.62 -11.02
N LEU A 17 -38.64 -30.40 -12.33
CA LEU A 17 -37.78 -30.95 -13.36
C LEU A 17 -36.33 -30.55 -13.07
N SER A 18 -35.47 -31.55 -12.88
CA SER A 18 -34.02 -31.39 -12.76
C SER A 18 -33.45 -31.07 -14.14
N SER A 19 -33.43 -29.79 -14.50
CA SER A 19 -32.67 -29.27 -15.62
C SER A 19 -31.18 -29.31 -15.26
N CYS A 20 -30.44 -30.25 -15.84
CA CYS A 20 -28.98 -30.22 -15.89
C CYS A 20 -28.53 -29.06 -16.78
N ALA A 21 -28.52 -27.84 -16.23
CA ALA A 21 -27.76 -26.75 -16.82
C ALA A 21 -26.28 -27.04 -16.56
N ARG A 22 -25.56 -27.46 -17.60
CA ARG A 22 -24.11 -27.26 -17.65
C ARG A 22 -23.90 -25.77 -17.49
N ALA A 23 -23.36 -25.37 -16.34
CA ALA A 23 -22.70 -24.09 -16.23
C ALA A 23 -21.50 -24.18 -17.18
N ASP A 24 -21.65 -23.67 -18.39
CA ASP A 24 -20.51 -23.14 -19.12
C ASP A 24 -19.89 -22.13 -18.16
N ALA A 25 -18.79 -22.52 -17.53
CA ALA A 25 -17.98 -21.59 -16.78
C ALA A 25 -17.66 -20.47 -17.74
N ASP A 26 -18.24 -19.30 -17.48
CA ASP A 26 -17.84 -18.05 -18.06
C ASP A 26 -16.35 -17.90 -17.72
N LEU A 27 -15.52 -18.40 -18.63
CA LEU A 27 -14.07 -18.18 -18.69
C LEU A 27 -13.84 -16.73 -19.13
N SER A 28 -14.53 -15.79 -18.47
CA SER A 28 -14.04 -14.43 -18.37
C SER A 28 -12.59 -14.58 -17.92
N PRO A 29 -11.61 -14.22 -18.78
CA PRO A 29 -10.21 -14.41 -18.44
C PRO A 29 -10.01 -13.67 -17.14
N LEU A 30 -9.57 -14.39 -16.09
CA LEU A 30 -9.18 -13.77 -14.82
C LEU A 30 -8.04 -12.81 -15.17
N ALA A 31 -8.41 -11.55 -15.44
CA ALA A 31 -7.58 -10.59 -16.13
C ALA A 31 -6.47 -10.08 -15.21
N ALA A 32 -6.73 -10.03 -13.90
CA ALA A 32 -5.73 -9.80 -12.89
C ALA A 32 -6.22 -10.30 -11.52
N VAL A 33 -5.29 -10.66 -10.65
CA VAL A 33 -5.55 -10.92 -9.23
C VAL A 33 -4.69 -9.96 -8.42
N GLU A 34 -5.30 -9.14 -7.57
CA GLU A 34 -4.61 -8.22 -6.69
C GLU A 34 -4.86 -8.56 -5.23
N VAL A 35 -3.79 -8.54 -4.44
CA VAL A 35 -3.85 -8.60 -2.98
C VAL A 35 -3.03 -7.45 -2.43
N GLY A 36 -3.63 -6.69 -1.53
CA GLY A 36 -2.96 -5.54 -0.93
C GLY A 36 -3.75 -4.94 0.21
N GLU A 37 -3.10 -4.02 0.89
CA GLU A 37 -3.73 -3.27 1.96
C GLU A 37 -4.72 -2.23 1.43
N ILE A 38 -5.87 -2.12 2.11
CA ILE A 38 -6.85 -1.07 1.88
C ILE A 38 -6.35 0.19 2.58
N ASP A 39 -6.09 1.24 1.81
CA ASP A 39 -5.43 2.49 2.23
C ASP A 39 -6.37 3.48 2.95
N ASP A 40 -7.41 2.96 3.62
CA ASP A 40 -8.46 3.76 4.27
C ASP A 40 -8.05 4.22 5.67
N ASP A 41 -7.56 5.47 5.75
CA ASP A 41 -7.23 6.17 6.98
C ASP A 41 -8.40 6.21 7.99
N ALA A 42 -9.65 6.16 7.50
CA ALA A 42 -10.87 6.22 8.30
C ALA A 42 -11.30 4.87 8.91
N ALA A 43 -11.04 3.75 8.22
CA ALA A 43 -11.34 2.40 8.70
C ALA A 43 -10.25 1.89 9.66
N MET A 44 -8.99 2.23 9.39
CA MET A 44 -7.83 1.67 10.09
C MET A 44 -7.64 2.21 11.52
N SER A 45 -8.13 3.40 11.87
CA SER A 45 -7.99 3.89 13.25
C SER A 45 -8.87 3.15 14.27
N ARG A 46 -9.96 2.51 13.82
CA ARG A 46 -10.82 1.66 14.67
C ARG A 46 -10.46 0.17 14.59
N LEU A 47 -9.86 -0.26 13.48
CA LEU A 47 -9.43 -1.65 13.28
C LEU A 47 -7.99 -1.92 13.72
N ALA A 48 -7.05 -0.95 13.71
CA ALA A 48 -5.65 -1.20 14.10
C ALA A 48 -5.46 -1.54 15.60
N GLU A 49 -6.48 -1.31 16.43
CA GLU A 49 -6.48 -1.75 17.84
C GLU A 49 -7.14 -3.14 18.00
N ALA A 50 -7.82 -3.65 16.97
CA ALA A 50 -8.50 -4.95 16.92
C ALA A 50 -7.89 -5.95 15.91
N ALA A 51 -7.09 -5.46 14.95
CA ALA A 51 -6.50 -6.24 13.87
C ALA A 51 -5.23 -6.93 14.40
N GLY A 52 -5.20 -8.25 14.25
CA GLY A 52 -4.04 -9.07 14.56
C GLY A 52 -2.78 -8.63 13.81
N ALA A 53 -1.68 -9.33 14.10
CA ALA A 53 -0.36 -9.07 13.50
C ALA A 53 -0.47 -8.87 11.97
N PRO A 54 0.31 -7.94 11.38
CA PRO A 54 0.31 -7.70 9.94
C PRO A 54 0.53 -9.02 9.18
N PRO A 55 -0.03 -9.17 7.96
CA PRO A 55 0.14 -10.38 7.19
C PRO A 55 1.64 -10.69 7.04
N ARG A 56 2.00 -11.96 7.18
CA ARG A 56 3.41 -12.41 7.08
C ARG A 56 3.89 -12.43 5.63
N SER A 57 2.96 -12.51 4.68
CA SER A 57 3.20 -12.53 3.23
C SER A 57 2.03 -11.88 2.50
N LEU A 58 2.32 -11.24 1.36
CA LEU A 58 1.33 -10.92 0.32
C LEU A 58 1.37 -12.05 -0.70
N GLU A 59 0.22 -12.63 -1.04
CA GLU A 59 0.14 -13.75 -1.96
C GLU A 59 -0.89 -13.47 -3.04
N ALA A 60 -0.53 -13.68 -4.30
CA ALA A 60 -1.41 -13.62 -5.44
C ALA A 60 -1.25 -14.89 -6.26
N SER A 61 -2.33 -15.37 -6.88
CA SER A 61 -2.34 -16.67 -7.55
C SER A 61 -3.10 -16.63 -8.87
N LEU A 62 -2.49 -17.21 -9.89
CA LEU A 62 -3.10 -17.65 -11.14
C LEU A 62 -2.97 -19.19 -11.23
N PRO A 63 -3.79 -19.87 -12.06
CA PRO A 63 -3.74 -21.33 -12.23
C PRO A 63 -2.35 -21.96 -12.39
N GLU A 64 -1.40 -21.27 -13.03
CA GLU A 64 -0.04 -21.74 -13.32
C GLU A 64 1.02 -21.25 -12.33
N LEU A 65 0.73 -20.19 -11.56
CA LEU A 65 1.71 -19.51 -10.71
C LEU A 65 1.04 -18.86 -9.50
N SER A 66 1.51 -19.21 -8.31
CA SER A 66 1.35 -18.38 -7.11
C SER A 66 2.64 -17.65 -6.83
N VAL A 67 2.55 -16.36 -6.51
CA VAL A 67 3.67 -15.53 -6.05
C VAL A 67 3.37 -15.07 -4.63
N SER A 68 4.32 -15.27 -3.72
CA SER A 68 4.29 -14.71 -2.38
C SER A 68 5.46 -13.76 -2.16
N LEU A 69 5.22 -12.57 -1.63
CA LEU A 69 6.23 -11.57 -1.27
C LEU A 69 6.21 -11.31 0.24
N SER A 70 7.41 -11.15 0.83
CA SER A 70 7.54 -10.58 2.17
C SER A 70 7.10 -9.11 2.14
N PRO A 71 6.18 -8.68 3.02
CA PRO A 71 5.81 -7.28 3.12
C PRO A 71 6.87 -6.44 3.85
N HIS A 72 7.86 -7.07 4.49
CA HIS A 72 8.99 -6.38 5.09
C HIS A 72 10.10 -6.24 4.06
N VAL A 73 10.49 -4.99 3.80
CA VAL A 73 11.67 -4.67 3.00
C VAL A 73 12.85 -4.56 3.95
N GLU A 74 13.86 -5.40 3.71
CA GLU A 74 15.11 -5.32 4.45
C GLU A 74 15.89 -4.09 3.98
N LEU A 75 16.37 -3.31 4.94
CA LEU A 75 17.22 -2.15 4.71
C LEU A 75 18.62 -2.47 5.20
N SER A 76 19.61 -2.39 4.30
CA SER A 76 21.02 -2.45 4.65
C SER A 76 21.76 -1.22 4.17
N MET A 77 22.83 -0.83 4.86
CA MET A 77 23.72 0.24 4.42
C MET A 77 24.88 -0.31 3.59
N SER A 78 25.26 0.41 2.54
CA SER A 78 26.45 0.14 1.72
C SER A 78 27.16 1.45 1.39
N ASP A 79 28.39 1.39 0.86
CA ASP A 79 29.19 2.57 0.53
C ASP A 79 28.51 3.52 -0.49
N GLY A 80 27.52 3.02 -1.24
CA GLY A 80 26.71 3.80 -2.18
C GLY A 80 25.35 4.29 -1.65
N GLY A 81 25.02 4.04 -0.38
CA GLY A 81 23.74 4.41 0.22
C GLY A 81 22.94 3.21 0.76
N SER A 82 21.64 3.44 0.98
CA SER A 82 20.71 2.39 1.40
C SER A 82 20.45 1.40 0.28
N VAL A 83 20.39 0.12 0.62
CA VAL A 83 19.94 -0.96 -0.27
C VAL A 83 18.68 -1.55 0.30
N TRP A 84 17.62 -1.60 -0.51
CA TRP A 84 16.33 -2.16 -0.13
C TRP A 84 16.16 -3.53 -0.79
N ARG A 85 15.81 -4.54 0.01
CA ARG A 85 15.56 -5.91 -0.47
C ARG A 85 14.16 -6.39 -0.13
N ALA A 86 13.45 -6.88 -1.14
CA ALA A 86 12.18 -7.57 -0.96
C ALA A 86 12.30 -9.00 -1.49
N GLN A 87 12.00 -9.97 -0.64
CA GLN A 87 12.12 -11.39 -0.96
C GLN A 87 10.79 -11.96 -1.44
N GLY A 88 10.86 -12.79 -2.49
CA GLY A 88 9.73 -13.45 -3.08
C GLY A 88 9.93 -14.95 -3.28
N ARG A 89 8.80 -15.65 -3.39
CA ARG A 89 8.73 -17.08 -3.69
C ARG A 89 7.64 -17.35 -4.70
N THR A 90 7.82 -18.42 -5.46
CA THR A 90 6.86 -18.91 -6.46
C THR A 90 6.45 -20.36 -6.19
N SER A 91 5.28 -20.76 -6.67
CA SER A 91 4.81 -22.16 -6.56
C SER A 91 5.55 -23.12 -7.49
N VAL A 92 6.16 -22.61 -8.56
CA VAL A 92 6.84 -23.37 -9.63
C VAL A 92 8.23 -22.81 -9.92
N ASP A 93 9.04 -23.58 -10.62
CA ASP A 93 10.40 -23.20 -11.00
C ASP A 93 10.38 -22.08 -12.05
N LEU A 94 11.26 -21.10 -11.85
CA LEU A 94 11.49 -19.97 -12.75
C LEU A 94 12.73 -20.23 -13.61
N ALA A 95 12.62 -19.91 -14.90
CA ALA A 95 13.77 -19.77 -15.78
C ALA A 95 14.43 -18.40 -15.59
N SER A 96 13.63 -17.34 -15.48
CA SER A 96 14.12 -15.98 -15.21
C SER A 96 13.05 -15.11 -14.54
N VAL A 97 13.49 -14.01 -13.97
CA VAL A 97 12.63 -12.92 -13.50
C VAL A 97 13.33 -11.60 -13.83
N ARG A 98 12.57 -10.61 -14.31
CA ARG A 98 13.11 -9.28 -14.66
C ARG A 98 12.19 -8.18 -14.15
N GLY A 99 12.77 -7.13 -13.60
CA GLY A 99 12.06 -5.93 -13.14
C GLY A 99 12.10 -4.81 -14.17
N TRP A 100 11.00 -4.05 -14.27
CA TRP A 100 10.89 -2.89 -15.15
C TRP A 100 9.80 -1.92 -14.68
N VAL A 101 9.89 -0.68 -15.13
CA VAL A 101 8.81 0.32 -15.09
C VAL A 101 8.44 0.66 -16.53
N PRO A 102 7.30 1.33 -16.82
CA PRO A 102 6.99 1.72 -18.19
C PRO A 102 8.21 2.30 -18.90
N ASP A 103 8.52 1.70 -20.05
CA ASP A 103 9.57 2.08 -21.00
C ASP A 103 11.03 1.77 -20.62
N ASP A 104 11.35 1.37 -19.39
CA ASP A 104 12.73 1.15 -18.95
C ASP A 104 12.93 -0.11 -18.05
N PRO A 105 14.02 -0.87 -18.24
CA PRO A 105 14.50 -1.83 -17.25
C PRO A 105 14.74 -1.14 -15.91
N PHE A 106 14.34 -1.77 -14.81
CA PHE A 106 14.30 -1.09 -13.51
C PHE A 106 14.41 -2.07 -12.35
N ALA A 107 15.14 -1.69 -11.31
CA ALA A 107 15.49 -2.56 -10.20
C ALA A 107 16.31 -3.80 -10.62
N GLN A 108 17.20 -4.23 -9.74
CA GLN A 108 17.89 -5.50 -9.91
C GLN A 108 16.99 -6.61 -9.34
N VAL A 109 16.61 -7.59 -10.16
CA VAL A 109 15.82 -8.74 -9.71
C VAL A 109 16.57 -10.02 -10.04
N GLU A 110 16.82 -10.85 -9.03
CA GLU A 110 17.67 -12.04 -9.16
C GLU A 110 16.98 -13.26 -8.59
N LEU A 111 17.18 -14.42 -9.22
CA LEU A 111 16.80 -15.70 -8.64
C LEU A 111 17.78 -16.06 -7.52
N THR A 112 17.24 -16.31 -6.33
CA THR A 112 17.99 -16.83 -5.18
C THR A 112 17.89 -18.35 -5.06
N GLY A 113 17.08 -18.97 -5.93
CA GLY A 113 16.87 -20.40 -6.07
C GLY A 113 15.82 -20.67 -7.16
N PRO A 114 15.51 -21.93 -7.48
CA PRO A 114 14.56 -22.27 -8.55
C PRO A 114 13.18 -21.65 -8.37
N ARG A 115 12.74 -21.43 -7.12
CA ARG A 115 11.41 -20.88 -6.77
C ARG A 115 11.47 -19.66 -5.85
N SER A 116 12.61 -18.99 -5.82
CA SER A 116 12.81 -17.84 -4.96
C SER A 116 13.59 -16.76 -5.69
N PHE A 117 13.21 -15.52 -5.42
CA PHE A 117 13.81 -14.35 -6.04
C PHE A 117 13.93 -13.22 -5.02
N GLU A 118 14.77 -12.25 -5.35
CA GLU A 118 14.95 -11.04 -4.58
C GLU A 118 14.88 -9.82 -5.50
N ILE A 119 14.13 -8.80 -5.06
CA ILE A 119 14.11 -7.47 -5.68
C ILE A 119 15.06 -6.59 -4.87
N VAL A 120 16.01 -5.95 -5.55
CA VAL A 120 17.04 -5.10 -4.96
C VAL A 120 16.96 -3.71 -5.58
N LEU A 121 16.71 -2.70 -4.75
CA LEU A 121 16.74 -1.27 -5.14
C LEU A 121 17.95 -0.62 -4.48
N ARG A 122 18.91 -0.18 -5.29
CA ARG A 122 20.17 0.44 -4.81
C ARG A 122 20.19 1.94 -5.05
N ASP A 123 19.59 2.37 -6.16
CA ASP A 123 19.64 3.75 -6.58
C ASP A 123 18.59 4.59 -5.81
N PRO A 124 18.95 5.76 -5.25
CA PRO A 124 18.00 6.62 -4.55
C PRO A 124 16.82 7.07 -5.42
N SER A 125 17.02 7.30 -6.72
CA SER A 125 15.93 7.66 -7.65
C SER A 125 15.01 6.47 -7.92
N GLU A 126 15.53 5.25 -7.97
CA GLU A 126 14.72 4.03 -8.03
C GLU A 126 13.84 3.90 -6.79
N GLN A 127 14.45 4.04 -5.62
CA GLN A 127 13.78 4.00 -4.33
C GLN A 127 12.65 5.03 -4.26
N ASN A 128 12.94 6.30 -4.57
CA ASN A 128 11.95 7.38 -4.60
C ASN A 128 10.80 7.09 -5.57
N THR A 129 11.12 6.57 -6.76
CA THR A 129 10.12 6.21 -7.77
C THR A 129 9.15 5.14 -7.27
N MET A 130 9.65 4.14 -6.55
CA MET A 130 8.84 3.07 -5.98
C MET A 130 7.94 3.57 -4.85
N ILE A 131 8.49 4.25 -3.84
CA ILE A 131 7.68 4.72 -2.70
C ILE A 131 6.78 5.92 -3.02
N SER A 132 7.05 6.65 -4.12
CA SER A 132 6.13 7.66 -4.65
C SER A 132 4.87 7.06 -5.28
N GLY A 133 4.81 5.73 -5.42
CA GLY A 133 3.60 4.98 -5.79
C GLY A 133 3.61 4.40 -7.20
N MET A 134 4.74 4.44 -7.93
CA MET A 134 4.86 3.72 -9.20
C MET A 134 4.98 2.21 -8.93
N PRO A 135 4.18 1.35 -9.60
CA PRO A 135 4.39 -0.09 -9.53
C PRO A 135 5.73 -0.48 -10.15
N LEU A 136 6.45 -1.40 -9.52
CA LEU A 136 7.46 -2.20 -10.20
C LEU A 136 6.77 -3.34 -10.92
N PHE A 137 6.92 -3.41 -12.24
CA PHE A 137 6.48 -4.58 -12.99
C PHE A 137 7.54 -5.66 -12.97
N LEU A 138 7.09 -6.91 -12.86
CA LEU A 138 7.95 -8.09 -12.92
C LEU A 138 7.44 -9.01 -14.01
N THR A 139 8.35 -9.45 -14.87
CA THR A 139 8.10 -10.50 -15.84
C THR A 139 8.72 -11.79 -15.34
N PHE A 140 7.87 -12.80 -15.08
CA PHE A 140 8.29 -14.14 -14.70
C PHE A 140 8.28 -15.05 -15.93
N GLU A 141 9.43 -15.62 -16.28
CA GLU A 141 9.53 -16.71 -17.25
C GLU A 141 9.58 -18.02 -16.48
N LEU A 142 8.53 -18.84 -16.60
CA LEU A 142 8.46 -20.14 -15.94
C LEU A 142 9.39 -21.13 -16.64
N ALA A 143 9.89 -22.13 -15.92
CA ALA A 143 10.74 -23.18 -16.50
C ALA A 143 10.06 -23.96 -17.65
N GLY A 144 8.72 -23.99 -17.67
CA GLY A 144 7.91 -24.55 -18.76
C GLY A 144 7.70 -23.63 -19.98
N GLY A 145 8.29 -22.43 -19.98
CA GLY A 145 8.24 -21.46 -21.08
C GLY A 145 7.05 -20.50 -21.08
N ALA A 146 6.10 -20.65 -20.15
CA ALA A 146 5.02 -19.69 -19.97
C ALA A 146 5.53 -18.40 -19.30
N GLN A 147 4.87 -17.28 -19.59
CA GLN A 147 5.19 -15.97 -19.02
C GLN A 147 4.01 -15.46 -18.19
N VAL A 148 4.30 -14.92 -17.01
CA VAL A 148 3.32 -14.29 -16.13
C VAL A 148 3.88 -12.95 -15.67
N GLU A 149 3.02 -11.94 -15.63
CA GLU A 149 3.40 -10.61 -15.22
C GLU A 149 2.90 -10.31 -13.80
N ALA A 150 3.60 -9.42 -13.11
CA ALA A 150 3.20 -8.92 -11.81
C ALA A 150 3.42 -7.43 -11.68
N ALA A 151 2.71 -6.84 -10.72
CA ALA A 151 2.95 -5.49 -10.25
C ALA A 151 3.15 -5.48 -8.74
N VAL A 152 4.15 -4.74 -8.27
CA VAL A 152 4.54 -4.65 -6.87
C VAL A 152 4.59 -3.20 -6.45
N TRP A 153 3.91 -2.85 -5.35
CA TRP A 153 3.89 -1.49 -4.82
C TRP A 153 4.59 -1.40 -3.48
N PHE A 154 5.45 -0.39 -3.36
CA PHE A 154 6.18 -0.07 -2.15
C PHE A 154 5.60 1.18 -1.48
N ARG A 155 5.65 1.21 -0.14
CA ARG A 155 5.27 2.42 0.60
C ARG A 155 5.98 2.50 1.95
N PRO A 156 6.34 3.72 2.42
CA PRO A 156 6.82 3.90 3.77
C PRO A 156 5.66 3.76 4.77
N ARG A 157 5.96 3.22 5.95
CA ARG A 157 4.97 2.92 6.96
C ARG A 157 5.52 3.16 8.35
N LEU A 158 4.71 3.78 9.19
CA LEU A 158 4.94 3.87 10.63
C LEU A 158 4.35 2.66 11.32
N THR A 159 5.15 2.00 12.14
CA THR A 159 4.74 0.85 12.95
C THR A 159 5.02 1.18 14.39
N VAL A 160 3.97 1.25 15.21
CA VAL A 160 4.16 1.46 16.64
C VAL A 160 4.67 0.17 17.25
N GLU A 161 5.85 0.22 17.86
CA GLU A 161 6.39 -0.92 18.60
C GLU A 161 5.84 -0.92 20.03
N PRO A 162 5.24 -2.04 20.50
CA PRO A 162 4.78 -2.16 21.89
C PRO A 162 5.90 -1.95 22.92
N ALA A 163 7.12 -2.35 22.58
CA ALA A 163 8.30 -2.27 23.43
C ALA A 163 8.76 -0.82 23.70
N LEU A 164 8.36 0.13 22.86
CA LEU A 164 8.75 1.54 23.01
C LEU A 164 7.87 2.30 24.02
N GLY A 165 6.89 1.63 24.63
CA GLY A 165 5.98 2.23 25.60
C GLY A 165 5.12 3.34 24.99
N GLY A 166 4.08 3.73 25.71
CA GLY A 166 3.28 4.89 25.34
C GLY A 166 1.83 4.73 25.73
N ASN A 167 1.28 5.78 26.33
CA ASN A 167 -0.17 5.87 26.53
C ASN A 167 -0.85 5.97 25.17
N GLY A 168 -1.97 5.23 24.97
CA GLY A 168 -2.79 5.21 23.75
C GLY A 168 -3.30 6.58 23.26
N ARG A 169 -2.97 7.65 23.99
CA ARG A 169 -3.31 9.04 23.71
C ARG A 169 -2.59 9.62 22.50
N ILE A 170 -1.33 9.27 22.25
CA ILE A 170 -0.63 9.64 21.00
C ILE A 170 -0.83 8.49 20.03
N ARG A 171 -1.36 8.72 18.83
CA ARG A 171 -1.61 7.68 17.82
C ARG A 171 -0.94 8.05 16.51
N PHE A 172 -0.03 7.22 16.05
CA PHE A 172 0.51 7.31 14.69
C PHE A 172 -0.43 6.61 13.72
N TYR A 173 -0.66 7.23 12.58
CA TYR A 173 -1.30 6.56 11.45
C TYR A 173 -0.23 5.79 10.70
N ALA A 174 -0.55 4.56 10.31
CA ALA A 174 0.46 3.66 9.77
C ALA A 174 0.93 4.11 8.38
N ALA A 175 0.01 4.56 7.52
CA ALA A 175 0.34 4.96 6.16
C ALA A 175 1.14 6.27 6.13
N VAL A 176 2.23 6.27 5.36
CA VAL A 176 2.91 7.47 4.89
C VAL A 176 2.65 7.57 3.40
N LYS A 177 1.82 8.52 2.98
CA LYS A 177 1.31 8.63 1.61
C LYS A 177 2.11 9.65 0.80
N PRO A 178 2.52 9.34 -0.43
CA PRO A 178 3.13 10.33 -1.30
C PRO A 178 2.06 11.30 -1.79
N ALA A 179 2.30 12.60 -1.65
CA ALA A 179 1.42 13.68 -2.08
C ALA A 179 2.18 14.62 -3.01
N TRP A 180 1.48 15.21 -3.98
CA TRP A 180 2.04 16.26 -4.82
C TRP A 180 1.91 17.61 -4.13
N VAL A 181 3.05 18.25 -3.86
CA VAL A 181 3.13 19.54 -3.18
C VAL A 181 4.12 20.43 -3.92
N ALA A 182 3.61 21.54 -4.48
CA ALA A 182 4.43 22.55 -5.14
C ALA A 182 5.36 21.99 -6.26
N GLY A 183 4.89 20.98 -7.00
CA GLY A 183 5.64 20.37 -8.10
C GLY A 183 6.53 19.19 -7.71
N ASP A 184 6.58 18.83 -6.43
CA ASP A 184 7.43 17.75 -5.92
C ASP A 184 6.64 16.73 -5.09
N VAL A 185 7.22 15.55 -4.88
CA VAL A 185 6.68 14.53 -3.98
C VAL A 185 7.03 14.87 -2.53
N GLN A 186 6.00 14.90 -1.69
CA GLN A 186 6.14 14.95 -0.24
C GLN A 186 5.52 13.69 0.36
N TYR A 187 6.23 13.04 1.26
CA TYR A 187 5.74 11.89 1.99
C TYR A 187 4.99 12.37 3.22
N ARG A 188 3.68 12.10 3.28
CA ARG A 188 2.78 12.61 4.31
C ARG A 188 2.39 11.51 5.29
N GLY A 189 2.88 11.64 6.51
CA GLY A 189 2.42 10.85 7.65
C GLY A 189 1.45 11.67 8.50
N ARG A 190 0.78 11.01 9.45
CA ARG A 190 -0.09 11.69 10.41
C ARG A 190 0.10 11.12 11.80
N LEU A 191 -0.10 11.97 12.80
CA LEU A 191 -0.34 11.56 14.17
C LEU A 191 -1.53 12.32 14.76
N ALA A 192 -2.13 11.76 15.79
CA ALA A 192 -3.19 12.38 16.55
C ALA A 192 -2.89 12.28 18.05
N VAL A 193 -3.33 13.28 18.80
CA VAL A 193 -3.38 13.23 20.25
C VAL A 193 -4.81 13.47 20.75
N GLU A 194 -5.13 13.00 21.95
CA GLU A 194 -6.39 13.37 22.61
C GLU A 194 -6.56 14.89 22.70
N PRO A 195 -7.80 15.43 22.61
CA PRO A 195 -8.06 16.85 22.77
C PRO A 195 -7.48 17.43 24.07
N GLY A 196 -6.95 18.65 23.98
CA GLY A 196 -6.33 19.36 25.11
C GLY A 196 -4.86 18.99 25.37
N TRP A 197 -4.26 18.15 24.54
CA TRP A 197 -2.82 17.95 24.49
C TRP A 197 -2.22 18.66 23.28
N GLU A 198 -1.04 19.24 23.46
CA GLU A 198 -0.19 19.73 22.37
C GLU A 198 0.76 18.62 21.98
N VAL A 199 1.06 18.44 20.69
CA VAL A 199 1.92 17.35 20.21
C VAL A 199 2.94 17.85 19.21
N SER A 200 4.16 17.32 19.31
CA SER A 200 5.25 17.57 18.37
C SER A 200 6.11 16.32 18.16
N VAL A 201 6.79 16.25 17.02
CA VAL A 201 7.84 15.26 16.76
C VAL A 201 9.17 15.81 17.25
N ILE A 202 9.91 14.96 17.97
CA ILE A 202 11.17 15.28 18.66
C ILE A 202 12.35 14.40 18.21
N SER A 203 12.14 13.45 17.30
CA SER A 203 13.22 12.66 16.69
C SER A 203 13.95 13.42 15.59
N ALA A 204 15.27 13.24 15.48
CA ALA A 204 16.06 13.72 14.35
C ALA A 204 16.24 12.63 13.28
N PRO A 205 16.18 12.96 11.98
CA PRO A 205 15.80 14.27 11.46
C PRO A 205 14.30 14.56 11.68
N VAL A 206 13.96 15.82 11.92
CA VAL A 206 12.59 16.24 12.26
C VAL A 206 11.81 16.48 10.95
N PRO A 207 10.73 15.76 10.66
CA PRO A 207 9.86 16.09 9.52
C PRO A 207 9.28 17.49 9.66
N THR A 208 8.81 18.06 8.56
CA THR A 208 7.91 19.22 8.63
C THR A 208 6.64 18.85 9.39
N GLN A 209 6.16 19.77 10.22
CA GLN A 209 5.05 19.53 11.14
C GLN A 209 3.97 20.58 10.89
N ASP A 210 2.87 20.16 10.28
CA ASP A 210 1.73 21.05 10.00
C ASP A 210 0.58 20.68 10.93
N PRO A 211 0.18 21.57 11.86
CA PRO A 211 -0.96 21.30 12.73
C PRO A 211 -2.23 21.17 11.90
N LEU A 212 -3.00 20.13 12.18
CA LEU A 212 -4.32 19.90 11.63
C LEU A 212 -5.38 20.18 12.72
N PRO A 213 -6.64 20.45 12.34
CA PRO A 213 -7.73 20.57 13.31
C PRO A 213 -7.82 19.34 14.22
N THR A 214 -8.42 19.50 15.40
CA THR A 214 -8.77 18.39 16.31
C THR A 214 -7.59 17.62 16.94
N GLY A 215 -6.47 18.30 17.21
CA GLY A 215 -5.31 17.67 17.88
C GLY A 215 -4.58 16.67 16.97
N LYS A 216 -4.63 16.90 15.66
CA LYS A 216 -3.91 16.12 14.66
C LYS A 216 -2.68 16.90 14.19
N LEU A 217 -1.66 16.17 13.78
CA LEU A 217 -0.45 16.74 13.21
C LEU A 217 -0.13 15.98 11.93
N ARG A 218 0.06 16.71 10.84
CA ARG A 218 0.59 16.16 9.59
C ARG A 218 2.11 16.24 9.65
N LEU A 219 2.75 15.16 9.24
CA LEU A 219 4.19 15.03 9.13
C LEU A 219 4.56 15.04 7.65
N GLY A 220 5.56 15.81 7.25
CA GLY A 220 6.04 15.87 5.88
C GLY A 220 7.53 15.56 5.78
N TRP A 221 7.88 14.64 4.88
CA TRP A 221 9.27 14.39 4.49
C TRP A 221 9.44 14.67 2.99
N SER A 222 10.50 15.39 2.63
CA SER A 222 11.10 15.22 1.30
C SER A 222 11.71 13.83 1.20
N PHE A 223 12.03 13.37 -0.01
CA PHE A 223 12.70 12.08 -0.17
C PHE A 223 14.03 12.01 0.58
N ASP A 224 14.87 13.05 0.49
CA ASP A 224 16.17 13.08 1.18
C ASP A 224 16.04 12.95 2.70
N LEU A 225 15.08 13.67 3.29
CA LEU A 225 14.81 13.62 4.73
C LEU A 225 14.26 12.26 5.15
N LEU A 226 13.39 11.67 4.31
CA LEU A 226 12.85 10.34 4.54
C LEU A 226 13.96 9.28 4.48
N ALA A 227 14.81 9.34 3.46
CA ALA A 227 15.94 8.46 3.28
C ALA A 227 16.93 8.59 4.45
N GLU A 228 17.22 9.81 4.91
CA GLU A 228 18.02 10.04 6.11
C GLU A 228 17.39 9.43 7.36
N THR A 229 16.07 9.59 7.54
CA THR A 229 15.35 8.96 8.66
C THR A 229 15.49 7.44 8.63
N LEU A 230 15.34 6.83 7.45
CA LEU A 230 15.45 5.38 7.25
C LEU A 230 16.87 4.87 7.54
N ARG A 231 17.91 5.66 7.25
CA ARG A 231 19.31 5.29 7.52
C ARG A 231 19.66 5.21 9.01
N ASN A 232 18.96 5.95 9.87
CA ASN A 232 19.21 5.91 11.31
C ASN A 232 18.64 4.62 11.88
N ALA A 233 19.46 3.64 12.30
CA ALA A 233 18.96 2.39 12.86
C ALA A 233 18.83 2.45 14.40
N PRO A 234 17.64 2.19 14.99
CA PRO A 234 16.35 1.96 14.34
C PRO A 234 15.72 3.29 13.85
N ALA A 235 15.04 3.22 12.70
CA ALA A 235 14.46 4.39 12.02
C ALA A 235 13.23 4.87 12.76
N THR A 236 13.42 5.56 13.88
CA THR A 236 12.35 5.88 14.83
C THR A 236 11.88 7.31 14.71
N VAL A 237 10.57 7.49 14.61
CA VAL A 237 9.87 8.77 14.74
C VAL A 237 9.31 8.85 16.15
N ARG A 238 9.78 9.83 16.93
CA ARG A 238 9.36 10.03 18.32
C ARG A 238 8.49 11.27 18.43
N ALA A 239 7.31 11.11 19.01
CA ALA A 239 6.40 12.20 19.31
C ALA A 239 6.32 12.43 20.82
N ARG A 240 6.25 13.71 21.21
CA ARG A 240 6.01 14.17 22.56
C ARG A 240 4.69 14.93 22.59
N ALA A 241 3.87 14.66 23.60
CA ALA A 241 2.68 15.44 23.88
C ALA A 241 2.69 16.03 25.29
N THR A 242 2.23 17.28 25.42
CA THR A 242 2.24 18.04 26.67
C THR A 242 0.84 18.55 27.04
N ARG A 243 0.53 18.55 28.34
CA ARG A 243 -0.68 19.18 28.91
C ARG A 243 -0.38 19.66 30.33
N GLY A 244 -0.06 20.95 30.47
CA GLY A 244 0.51 21.47 31.72
C GLY A 244 1.82 20.74 32.06
N PRO A 245 2.01 20.24 33.30
CA PRO A 245 3.23 19.52 33.68
C PRO A 245 3.27 18.07 33.17
N LYS A 246 2.20 17.56 32.55
CA LYS A 246 2.13 16.17 32.09
C LYS A 246 2.79 16.05 30.73
N ILE A 247 3.72 15.11 30.61
CA ILE A 247 4.43 14.78 29.37
C ILE A 247 4.11 13.34 29.01
N LEU A 248 3.83 13.11 27.73
CA LEU A 248 3.70 11.79 27.12
C LEU A 248 4.68 11.70 25.97
N GLU A 249 5.24 10.52 25.76
CA GLU A 249 6.03 10.23 24.58
C GLU A 249 5.55 8.92 23.96
N ARG A 250 5.67 8.82 22.64
CA ARG A 250 5.43 7.59 21.90
C ARG A 250 6.35 7.58 20.69
N ALA A 251 6.83 6.40 20.34
CA ALA A 251 7.65 6.20 19.16
C ALA A 251 6.97 5.25 18.16
N ALA A 252 7.31 5.42 16.89
CA ALA A 252 6.99 4.49 15.82
C ALA A 252 8.23 4.26 14.96
N THR A 253 8.41 3.05 14.47
CA THR A 253 9.46 2.71 13.52
C THR A 253 8.95 2.98 12.11
N LEU A 254 9.72 3.72 11.34
CA LEU A 254 9.51 4.01 9.93
C LEU A 254 10.23 2.95 9.11
N GLN A 255 9.48 2.24 8.28
CA GLN A 255 10.00 1.18 7.42
C GLN A 255 9.37 1.26 6.04
N VAL A 256 10.07 0.80 5.01
CA VAL A 256 9.47 0.57 3.69
C VAL A 256 8.83 -0.82 3.69
N ARG A 257 7.65 -0.93 3.08
CA ARG A 257 6.93 -2.20 2.96
C ARG A 257 6.46 -2.42 1.52
N VAL A 258 6.34 -3.68 1.14
CA VAL A 258 5.48 -4.06 0.02
C VAL A 258 4.04 -4.02 0.53
N ILE A 259 3.19 -3.23 -0.13
CA ILE A 259 1.81 -3.01 0.31
C ILE A 259 0.76 -3.64 -0.62
N ARG A 260 1.15 -3.97 -1.85
CA ARG A 260 0.28 -4.61 -2.84
C ARG A 260 1.11 -5.46 -3.79
N LEU A 261 0.52 -6.57 -4.22
CA LEU A 261 1.00 -7.47 -5.24
C LEU A 261 -0.16 -7.81 -6.18
N GLY A 262 0.05 -7.65 -7.48
CA GLY A 262 -0.86 -8.06 -8.53
C GLY A 262 -0.21 -9.10 -9.45
N LEU A 263 -0.99 -10.04 -9.99
CA LEU A 263 -0.59 -10.95 -11.07
C LEU A 263 -1.54 -10.85 -12.25
N THR A 264 -0.98 -10.94 -13.46
CA THR A 264 -1.76 -10.93 -14.71
C THR A 264 -1.04 -11.72 -15.82
N ARG A 265 -1.79 -12.07 -16.86
CA ARG A 265 -1.25 -12.57 -18.15
C ARG A 265 -1.31 -11.53 -19.27
N GLN A 266 -1.90 -10.38 -18.99
CA GLN A 266 -2.05 -9.28 -19.93
C GLN A 266 -0.89 -8.31 -19.76
N ASP A 267 -0.80 -7.32 -20.65
CA ASP A 267 0.16 -6.24 -20.48
C ASP A 267 -0.10 -5.48 -19.17
N PRO A 268 0.86 -5.40 -18.24
CA PRO A 268 0.71 -4.68 -16.97
C PRO A 268 0.33 -3.21 -17.15
N ARG A 269 0.67 -2.59 -18.29
CA ARG A 269 0.32 -1.20 -18.61
C ARG A 269 -1.15 -1.02 -18.94
N GLU A 270 -1.81 -2.07 -19.40
CA GLU A 270 -3.25 -2.07 -19.68
C GLU A 270 -4.06 -2.41 -18.42
N VAL A 271 -3.53 -3.30 -17.58
CA VAL A 271 -4.16 -3.74 -16.33
C VAL A 271 -4.03 -2.70 -15.22
N TRP A 272 -2.85 -2.10 -15.07
CA TRP A 272 -2.55 -1.08 -14.06
C TRP A 272 -2.12 0.23 -14.74
N PRO A 273 -3.00 0.86 -15.53
CA PRO A 273 -2.65 2.01 -16.32
C PRO A 273 -2.44 3.25 -15.44
N ALA A 274 -1.44 4.05 -15.78
CA ALA A 274 -1.23 5.37 -15.19
C ALA A 274 -2.13 6.40 -15.89
N VAL A 275 -3.43 6.36 -15.60
CA VAL A 275 -4.43 7.26 -16.20
C VAL A 275 -4.92 8.31 -15.20
N CYS A 276 -5.23 9.50 -15.71
CA CYS A 276 -5.90 10.52 -14.91
C CYS A 276 -7.34 10.09 -14.60
N GLU A 277 -7.59 9.72 -13.36
CA GLU A 277 -8.94 9.39 -12.90
C GLU A 277 -9.86 10.63 -12.93
N PRO A 278 -11.12 10.51 -13.42
CA PRO A 278 -12.04 11.65 -13.48
C PRO A 278 -12.30 12.32 -12.12
N SER A 279 -12.33 11.52 -11.04
CA SER A 279 -12.49 12.01 -9.65
C SER A 279 -11.32 12.89 -9.21
N VAL A 280 -10.08 12.47 -9.51
CA VAL A 280 -8.86 13.21 -9.19
C VAL A 280 -8.82 14.51 -10.00
N ARG A 281 -9.11 14.44 -11.30
CA ARG A 281 -9.21 15.62 -12.16
C ARG A 281 -10.22 16.63 -11.63
N ALA A 282 -11.43 16.18 -11.33
CA ALA A 282 -12.49 17.03 -10.80
C ALA A 282 -12.07 17.71 -9.49
N CYS A 283 -11.38 16.99 -8.60
CA CYS A 283 -10.84 17.57 -7.38
C CYS A 283 -9.78 18.64 -7.67
N LEU A 284 -8.83 18.37 -8.55
CA LEU A 284 -7.75 19.32 -8.90
C LEU A 284 -8.30 20.62 -9.50
N VAL A 285 -9.31 20.53 -10.38
CA VAL A 285 -10.00 21.70 -10.95
C VAL A 285 -10.72 22.51 -9.88
N ALA A 286 -11.28 21.85 -8.86
CA ALA A 286 -11.98 22.50 -7.76
C ALA A 286 -11.05 23.15 -6.72
N LEU A 287 -9.74 22.88 -6.76
CA LEU A 287 -8.80 23.50 -5.84
C LEU A 287 -8.70 25.01 -6.08
N PRO A 288 -8.65 25.83 -5.00
CA PRO A 288 -8.42 27.26 -5.12
C PRO A 288 -7.18 27.59 -5.98
N ALA A 289 -7.22 28.70 -6.71
CA ALA A 289 -6.07 29.18 -7.46
C ALA A 289 -4.87 29.39 -6.53
N GLY A 290 -3.69 28.92 -6.95
CA GLY A 290 -2.46 28.96 -6.14
C GLY A 290 -2.35 27.89 -5.04
N GLN A 291 -3.35 27.00 -4.89
CA GLN A 291 -3.22 25.86 -3.98
C GLN A 291 -2.18 24.87 -4.54
N LEU A 292 -1.06 24.72 -3.83
CA LEU A 292 0.06 23.87 -4.26
C LEU A 292 0.06 22.47 -3.65
N ASP A 293 -0.63 22.28 -2.52
CA ASP A 293 -0.75 21.00 -1.84
C ASP A 293 -2.04 20.31 -2.26
N THR A 294 -1.89 19.14 -2.89
CA THR A 294 -2.98 18.37 -3.51
C THR A 294 -3.31 17.08 -2.77
N GLU A 295 -2.81 16.90 -1.54
CA GLU A 295 -3.02 15.69 -0.73
C GLU A 295 -4.51 15.28 -0.62
N ALA A 296 -5.42 16.25 -0.69
CA ALA A 296 -6.87 16.00 -0.65
C ALA A 296 -7.46 15.38 -1.93
N CYS A 297 -6.77 15.49 -3.07
CA CYS A 297 -7.26 15.04 -4.37
C CYS A 297 -6.79 13.65 -4.78
N GLY A 298 -5.73 13.14 -4.16
CA GLY A 298 -5.17 11.83 -4.48
C GLY A 298 -3.71 11.72 -4.05
N ASN A 299 -3.10 10.59 -4.37
CA ASN A 299 -1.66 10.43 -4.19
C ASN A 299 -0.86 11.12 -5.30
N TYR A 300 0.45 11.23 -5.10
CA TYR A 300 1.38 11.86 -6.04
C TYR A 300 1.23 11.36 -7.49
N ARG A 301 1.15 10.04 -7.73
CA ARG A 301 1.07 9.48 -9.09
C ARG A 301 -0.28 9.71 -9.74
N GLN A 302 -1.36 9.65 -8.98
CA GLN A 302 -2.70 9.98 -9.48
C GLN A 302 -2.77 11.45 -9.94
N VAL A 303 -2.20 12.36 -9.15
CA VAL A 303 -2.15 13.80 -9.49
C VAL A 303 -1.21 14.05 -10.68
N LEU A 304 -0.05 13.41 -10.70
CA LEU A 304 0.90 13.51 -11.81
C LEU A 304 0.31 12.97 -13.13
N ALA A 305 -0.46 11.88 -13.10
CA ALA A 305 -1.14 11.35 -14.28
C ALA A 305 -2.16 12.35 -14.88
N CYS A 306 -2.66 13.29 -14.07
CA CYS A 306 -3.50 14.40 -14.51
C CYS A 306 -2.72 15.65 -14.94
N GLY A 307 -1.38 15.62 -14.94
CA GLY A 307 -0.53 16.77 -15.25
C GLY A 307 -0.35 17.76 -14.09
N GLY A 308 -0.70 17.36 -12.86
CA GLY A 308 -0.65 18.25 -11.69
C GLY A 308 -1.80 19.28 -11.64
N PRO A 309 -1.77 20.24 -10.70
CA PRO A 309 -2.79 21.29 -10.57
C PRO A 309 -2.99 22.14 -11.82
N ASP A 310 -1.91 22.43 -12.54
CA ASP A 310 -1.96 23.29 -13.72
C ASP A 310 -2.38 22.49 -14.97
N GLY A 311 -1.78 21.31 -15.20
CA GLY A 311 -2.16 20.46 -16.33
C GLY A 311 -3.60 19.92 -16.28
N ALA A 312 -4.20 19.85 -15.08
CA ALA A 312 -5.61 19.47 -14.92
C ALA A 312 -6.61 20.58 -15.31
N ARG A 313 -6.19 21.85 -15.35
CA ARG A 313 -7.06 22.99 -15.72
C ARG A 313 -7.07 23.27 -17.23
N ASP A 314 -6.03 22.82 -17.93
CA ASP A 314 -5.83 23.09 -19.35
C ASP A 314 -6.46 22.03 -20.29
N GLN A 315 -7.10 20.98 -19.73
CA GLN A 315 -7.75 19.88 -20.45
C GLN A 315 -9.26 19.87 -20.27
#